data_AF-A0A6B3GYA6-F1
#
_entry.id   AF-A0A6B3GYA6-F1
#
_cell.length_a   1.000
_cell.length_b   1.000
_cell.length_c   1.000
_cell.angle_alpha   90.00
_cell.angle_beta   90.00
_cell.angle_gamma   90.00
#
_symmetry.space_group_name_H-M   'P 1'
#
loop_
_entity.id
_entity.type
_entity.pdbx_description
1 polymer ?
#
loop_
_entity_poly.entity_id
_entity_poly.type
_entity_poly.pdbx_seq_one_letter_code
_entity_poly.pdbx_strand_id
1 'polypeptide(L)'
;ASADPAEREAALDGMYGAVHHQGDVYACTLACIPFLFELVVDPGVQDRGGVVELLTSIGGFDLDEDDEAEIDEDEIEGAANYAMAAAAVTAGAGVFFELIADEDPGVRLAAPLALATLHRHPVRVLALLRERLPVEPDEEVRLALVEAA
;
A
#
# COMPACT_ATOMS: atom_id res chain seq x y z
N ALA A 1 13.51 9.19 14.01
CA ALA A 1 12.41 9.98 13.40
C ALA A 1 12.16 11.23 14.26
N SER A 2 11.48 12.25 13.71
CA SER A 2 11.05 13.40 14.53
C SER A 2 10.01 12.97 15.55
N ALA A 3 10.05 13.57 16.74
CA ALA A 3 9.03 13.32 17.75
C ALA A 3 7.70 14.04 17.42
N ASP A 4 7.72 15.04 16.53
CA ASP A 4 6.54 15.79 16.12
C ASP A 4 5.75 15.03 15.04
N PRO A 5 4.50 14.62 15.30
CA PRO A 5 3.65 13.95 14.31
C PRO A 5 3.45 14.78 13.03
N ALA A 6 3.30 16.10 13.14
CA ALA A 6 3.07 16.95 11.96
C ALA A 6 4.31 17.03 11.07
N GLU A 7 5.52 17.02 11.65
CA GLU A 7 6.75 16.93 10.87
C GLU A 7 6.91 15.57 10.19
N ARG A 8 6.46 14.48 10.83
CA ARG A 8 6.51 13.14 10.23
C ARG A 8 5.52 13.01 9.08
N GLU A 9 4.29 13.48 9.27
CA GLU A 9 3.25 13.55 8.23
C GLU A 9 3.75 14.38 7.03
N ALA A 10 4.24 15.60 7.27
CA ALA A 10 4.77 16.45 6.20
C ALA A 10 5.98 15.82 5.48
N ALA A 11 6.83 15.08 6.20
CA ALA A 11 7.94 14.36 5.59
C ALA A 11 7.46 13.18 4.74
N LEU A 12 6.43 12.46 5.19
CA LEU A 12 5.83 11.36 4.44
C LEU A 12 5.11 11.88 3.19
N ASP A 13 4.34 12.96 3.29
CA ASP A 13 3.71 13.64 2.16
C ASP A 13 4.74 14.14 1.15
N GLY A 14 5.82 14.74 1.64
CA GLY A 14 6.93 15.19 0.81
C GLY A 14 7.61 14.03 0.07
N MET A 15 7.77 12.88 0.74
CA MET A 15 8.29 11.66 0.11
C MET A 15 7.32 11.13 -0.93
N TYR A 16 6.02 11.00 -0.60
CA TYR A 16 4.97 10.57 -1.51
C TYR A 16 4.96 11.41 -2.78
N GLY A 17 4.92 12.74 -2.63
CA GLY A 17 4.93 13.67 -3.76
C GLY A 17 6.22 13.65 -4.57
N ALA A 18 7.34 13.19 -4.02
CA ALA A 18 8.60 13.07 -4.75
C ALA A 18 8.73 11.73 -5.49
N VAL A 19 8.17 10.65 -4.96
CA VAL A 19 8.36 9.29 -5.50
C VAL A 19 7.12 8.73 -6.19
N HIS A 20 5.95 9.33 -6.07
CA HIS A 20 4.71 8.81 -6.66
C HIS A 20 3.72 9.95 -6.97
N HIS A 21 4.25 11.02 -7.57
CA HIS A 21 3.48 12.22 -7.87
C HIS A 21 2.34 11.88 -8.85
N GLN A 22 1.10 12.19 -8.48
CA GLN A 22 -0.10 11.91 -9.27
C GLN A 22 -0.28 10.43 -9.66
N GLY A 23 0.36 9.52 -8.92
CA GLY A 23 0.30 8.09 -9.23
C GLY A 23 1.37 7.61 -10.20
N ASP A 24 2.24 8.49 -10.73
CA ASP A 24 3.31 8.08 -11.63
C ASP A 24 4.32 7.13 -10.95
N VAL A 25 4.81 6.15 -11.69
CA VAL A 25 5.90 5.26 -11.25
C VAL A 25 7.17 5.59 -12.01
N TYR A 26 8.15 6.09 -11.26
CA TYR A 26 9.50 6.41 -11.74
C TYR A 26 10.50 5.33 -11.29
N ALA A 27 11.72 5.39 -11.83
CA ALA A 27 12.81 4.53 -11.36
C ALA A 27 13.11 4.70 -9.86
N CYS A 28 12.95 5.90 -9.31
CA CYS A 28 13.10 6.14 -7.87
C CYS A 28 11.99 5.50 -7.05
N THR A 29 10.74 5.46 -7.55
CA THR A 29 9.61 4.74 -6.94
C THR A 29 9.96 3.27 -6.76
N LEU A 30 10.41 2.62 -7.84
CA LEU A 30 10.80 1.21 -7.84
C LEU A 30 11.95 0.95 -6.86
N ALA A 31 12.94 1.84 -6.82
CA ALA A 31 14.08 1.73 -5.92
C ALA A 31 13.70 1.88 -4.44
N CYS A 32 12.60 2.57 -4.13
CA CYS A 32 12.13 2.76 -2.75
C CYS A 32 11.39 1.54 -2.19
N ILE A 33 10.74 0.73 -3.02
CA ILE A 33 9.84 -0.37 -2.57
C ILE A 33 10.47 -1.28 -1.50
N PRO A 34 11.71 -1.79 -1.65
CA PRO A 34 12.30 -2.67 -0.63
C PRO A 34 12.42 -1.98 0.75
N PHE A 35 12.80 -0.70 0.76
CA PHE A 35 12.95 0.07 1.99
C PHE A 35 11.60 0.40 2.63
N LEU A 36 10.55 0.63 1.83
CA LEU A 36 9.20 0.81 2.35
C LEU A 36 8.71 -0.45 3.07
N PHE A 37 9.00 -1.65 2.54
CA PHE A 37 8.71 -2.90 3.23
C PHE A 37 9.50 -3.05 4.54
N GLU A 38 10.79 -2.68 4.55
CA GLU A 38 11.60 -2.68 5.78
C GLU A 38 10.99 -1.78 6.87
N LEU A 39 10.47 -0.61 6.50
CA LEU A 39 9.82 0.32 7.43
C LEU A 39 8.50 -0.24 7.99
N VAL A 40 7.68 -0.87 7.16
CA VAL A 40 6.37 -1.37 7.55
C VAL A 40 6.47 -2.53 8.55
N VAL A 41 7.51 -3.36 8.47
CA VAL A 41 7.67 -4.51 9.37
C VAL A 41 8.40 -4.18 10.67
N ASP A 42 8.99 -2.99 10.81
CA ASP A 42 9.68 -2.57 12.03
C ASP A 42 8.70 -1.89 13.01
N PRO A 43 8.31 -2.53 14.13
CA PRO A 43 7.38 -1.94 15.10
C PRO A 43 7.93 -0.70 15.81
N GLY A 44 9.23 -0.40 15.69
CA GLY A 44 9.84 0.84 16.18
C GLY A 44 9.59 2.05 15.28
N VAL A 45 9.10 1.85 14.06
CA VAL A 45 8.75 2.91 13.12
C VAL A 45 7.36 3.45 13.45
N GLN A 46 7.23 4.77 13.49
CA GLN A 46 5.97 5.48 13.72
C GLN A 46 5.24 5.72 12.40
N ASP A 47 3.92 5.87 12.46
CA ASP A 47 3.05 6.19 11.31
C ASP A 47 3.17 5.20 10.14
N ARG A 48 3.39 3.92 10.47
CA ARG A 48 3.53 2.83 9.48
C ARG A 48 2.30 2.67 8.59
N GLY A 49 1.11 3.06 9.07
CA GLY A 49 -0.12 3.07 8.27
C GLY A 49 0.02 3.83 6.96
N GLY A 50 0.59 5.05 6.99
CA GLY A 50 0.80 5.82 5.76
C GLY A 50 1.84 5.20 4.81
N VAL A 51 2.79 4.42 5.33
CA VAL A 51 3.72 3.65 4.48
C VAL A 51 3.01 2.48 3.80
N VAL A 52 2.07 1.82 4.49
CA VAL A 52 1.20 0.79 3.89
C VAL A 52 0.32 1.39 2.79
N GLU A 53 -0.26 2.58 3.02
CA GLU A 53 -1.06 3.29 2.01
C GLU A 53 -0.22 3.63 0.77
N LEU A 54 1.02 4.12 0.95
CA LEU A 54 1.93 4.38 -0.16
C LEU A 54 2.25 3.11 -0.97
N LEU A 55 2.56 2.00 -0.30
CA LEU A 55 2.78 0.71 -0.98
C LEU A 55 1.53 0.25 -1.75
N THR A 56 0.34 0.50 -1.18
CA THR A 56 -0.94 0.18 -1.81
C THR A 56 -1.16 1.01 -3.07
N SER A 57 -0.88 2.32 -3.03
CA SER A 57 -0.96 3.18 -4.22
C SER A 57 0.03 2.76 -5.30
N ILE A 58 1.29 2.49 -4.94
CA ILE A 58 2.34 2.09 -5.89
C ILE A 58 2.00 0.77 -6.59
N GLY A 59 1.48 -0.21 -5.83
CA GLY A 59 1.25 -1.56 -6.34
C GLY A 59 -0.14 -1.81 -6.91
N GLY A 60 -1.10 -0.91 -6.65
CA GLY A 60 -2.52 -1.09 -6.97
C GLY A 60 -2.97 -0.49 -8.29
N PHE A 61 -2.03 -0.02 -9.12
CA PHE A 61 -2.35 0.52 -10.44
C PHE A 61 -2.77 -0.63 -11.36
N ASP A 62 -4.08 -0.74 -11.64
CA ASP A 62 -4.60 -1.67 -12.66
C ASP A 62 -4.35 -1.06 -14.05
N LEU A 63 -3.58 -1.77 -14.88
CA LEU A 63 -3.39 -1.42 -16.29
C LEU A 63 -4.60 -1.85 -17.17
N ASP A 64 -5.73 -2.20 -16.55
CA ASP A 64 -6.88 -2.81 -17.20
C ASP A 64 -7.91 -1.79 -17.75
N GLU A 65 -7.65 -0.48 -17.64
CA GLU A 65 -8.46 0.53 -18.33
C GLU A 65 -7.98 0.69 -19.78
N ASP A 66 -8.56 -0.13 -20.68
CA ASP A 66 -9.07 0.15 -22.04
C ASP A 66 -8.54 1.35 -22.87
N ASP A 67 -7.31 1.80 -22.69
CA ASP A 67 -6.66 2.79 -23.56
C ASP A 67 -6.00 2.07 -24.73
N GLU A 68 -6.82 1.53 -25.64
CA GLU A 68 -6.42 1.12 -27.00
C GLU A 68 -6.08 2.33 -27.90
N ALA A 69 -5.42 3.36 -27.35
CA ALA A 69 -4.81 4.43 -28.13
C ALA A 69 -3.42 3.99 -28.61
N GLU A 70 -2.87 4.64 -29.66
CA GLU A 70 -1.48 4.40 -30.05
C GLU A 70 -0.56 4.82 -28.90
N ILE A 71 -0.12 3.84 -28.12
CA ILE A 71 0.78 4.01 -26.98
C ILE A 71 2.12 4.56 -27.51
N ASP A 72 2.51 5.76 -27.07
CA ASP A 72 3.82 6.31 -27.40
C ASP A 72 4.95 5.66 -26.56
N GLU A 73 6.22 5.92 -26.92
CA GLU A 73 7.37 5.27 -26.26
C GLU A 73 7.47 5.61 -24.76
N ASP A 74 7.01 6.81 -24.35
CA ASP A 74 6.99 7.27 -22.96
C ASP A 74 5.86 6.57 -22.17
N GLU A 75 4.72 6.33 -22.82
CA GLU A 75 3.57 5.61 -22.27
C GLU A 75 3.86 4.10 -22.12
N ILE A 76 4.67 3.51 -23.02
CA ILE A 76 5.19 2.14 -22.87
C ILE A 76 6.14 2.02 -21.66
N GLU A 77 7.06 2.98 -21.49
CA GLU A 77 7.97 2.99 -20.34
C GLU A 77 7.20 3.15 -19.02
N GLY A 78 6.20 4.03 -19.00
CA GLY A 78 5.24 4.15 -17.89
C GLY A 78 4.57 2.82 -17.57
N ALA A 79 3.92 2.18 -18.55
CA ALA A 79 3.26 0.88 -18.38
C ALA A 79 4.20 -0.22 -17.85
N ALA A 80 5.45 -0.25 -18.32
CA ALA A 80 6.45 -1.18 -17.82
C ALA A 80 6.81 -0.91 -16.35
N ASN A 81 6.98 0.37 -15.97
CA ASN A 81 7.25 0.76 -14.59
C ASN A 81 6.08 0.40 -13.66
N TYR A 82 4.83 0.64 -14.07
CA TYR A 82 3.64 0.23 -13.32
C TYR A 82 3.61 -1.29 -13.11
N ALA A 83 3.81 -2.07 -14.18
CA ALA A 83 3.84 -3.53 -14.08
C ALA A 83 4.96 -4.03 -13.15
N MET A 84 6.14 -3.39 -13.20
CA MET A 84 7.26 -3.70 -12.31
C MET A 84 6.95 -3.35 -10.85
N ALA A 85 6.31 -2.21 -10.59
CA ALA A 85 5.88 -1.80 -9.26
C ALA A 85 4.83 -2.76 -8.69
N ALA A 86 3.77 -3.05 -9.45
CA ALA A 86 2.75 -4.02 -9.08
C ALA A 86 3.36 -5.39 -8.77
N ALA A 87 4.28 -5.88 -9.62
CA ALA A 87 4.97 -7.15 -9.38
C ALA A 87 5.83 -7.12 -8.11
N ALA A 88 6.60 -6.06 -7.89
CA ALA A 88 7.47 -5.91 -6.73
C ALA A 88 6.66 -5.83 -5.42
N VAL A 89 5.59 -5.05 -5.40
CA VAL A 89 4.70 -4.93 -4.24
C VAL A 89 3.95 -6.23 -3.98
N THR A 90 3.39 -6.87 -5.02
CA THR A 90 2.69 -8.16 -4.90
C THR A 90 3.62 -9.25 -4.36
N ALA A 91 4.91 -9.24 -4.75
CA ALA A 91 5.90 -10.19 -4.24
C ALA A 91 6.14 -10.03 -2.72
N GLY A 92 6.01 -8.81 -2.19
CA GLY A 92 6.13 -8.50 -0.77
C GLY A 92 4.83 -8.57 0.02
N ALA A 93 3.67 -8.65 -0.64
CA ALA A 93 2.34 -8.47 -0.04
C ALA A 93 1.96 -9.49 1.07
N GLY A 94 2.75 -10.55 1.26
CA GLY A 94 2.58 -11.48 2.37
C GLY A 94 2.65 -10.81 3.75
N VAL A 95 3.37 -9.69 3.89
CA VAL A 95 3.48 -8.99 5.19
C VAL A 95 2.14 -8.44 5.69
N PHE A 96 1.23 -8.04 4.80
CA PHE A 96 -0.03 -7.41 5.18
C PHE A 96 -0.97 -8.37 5.94
N PHE A 97 -0.75 -9.69 5.82
CA PHE A 97 -1.49 -10.69 6.60
C PHE A 97 -1.23 -10.57 8.11
N GLU A 98 0.00 -10.24 8.50
CA GLU A 98 0.35 -10.07 9.91
C GLU A 98 -0.12 -8.69 10.42
N LEU A 99 -0.03 -7.67 9.56
CA LEU A 99 -0.37 -6.29 9.92
C LEU A 99 -1.86 -6.05 10.20
N ILE A 100 -2.74 -6.92 9.71
CA ILE A 100 -4.19 -6.85 10.00
C ILE A 100 -4.51 -6.98 11.50
N ALA A 101 -3.55 -7.45 12.29
CA ALA A 101 -3.63 -7.60 13.74
C ALA A 101 -2.53 -6.83 14.48
N ASP A 102 -1.88 -5.86 13.82
CA ASP A 102 -0.83 -5.03 14.43
C ASP A 102 -1.34 -4.26 15.66
N GLU A 103 -0.45 -3.94 16.61
CA GLU A 103 -0.82 -3.18 17.80
C GLU A 103 -1.22 -1.73 17.44
N ASP A 104 -0.63 -1.17 16.39
CA ASP A 104 -0.92 0.17 15.90
C ASP A 104 -2.25 0.22 15.13
N PRO A 105 -3.27 0.98 15.59
CA PRO A 105 -4.54 1.10 14.89
C PRO A 105 -4.39 1.71 13.48
N GLY A 106 -3.42 2.60 13.24
CA GLY A 106 -3.20 3.18 11.91
C GLY A 106 -2.71 2.13 10.91
N VAL A 107 -1.91 1.16 11.37
CA VAL A 107 -1.51 0.01 10.54
C VAL A 107 -2.70 -0.91 10.27
N ARG A 108 -3.50 -1.21 11.30
CA ARG A 108 -4.71 -2.03 11.12
C ARG A 108 -5.74 -1.36 10.22
N LEU A 109 -5.80 -0.03 10.18
CA LEU A 109 -6.69 0.73 9.30
C LEU A 109 -6.29 0.60 7.83
N ALA A 110 -4.99 0.65 7.52
CA ALA A 110 -4.48 0.61 6.15
C ALA A 110 -4.37 -0.82 5.56
N ALA A 111 -4.12 -1.83 6.40
CA ALA A 111 -3.89 -3.21 5.96
C ALA A 111 -5.03 -3.87 5.14
N PRO A 112 -6.33 -3.63 5.41
CA PRO A 112 -7.44 -4.24 4.66
C PRO A 112 -7.39 -3.92 3.16
N LEU A 113 -7.22 -2.63 2.82
CA LEU A 113 -7.16 -2.19 1.43
C LEU A 113 -5.91 -2.77 0.75
N ALA A 114 -4.75 -2.74 1.41
CA ALA A 114 -3.52 -3.33 0.90
C ALA A 114 -3.70 -4.81 0.55
N LEU A 115 -4.37 -5.59 1.40
CA LEU A 115 -4.67 -7.00 1.14
C LEU A 115 -5.62 -7.19 -0.04
N ALA A 116 -6.69 -6.41 -0.12
CA ALA A 116 -7.69 -6.51 -1.18
C ALA A 116 -7.11 -6.16 -2.55
N THR A 117 -6.27 -5.13 -2.60
CA THR A 117 -5.68 -4.62 -3.85
C THR A 117 -4.47 -5.45 -4.30
N LEU A 118 -3.57 -5.82 -3.38
CA LEU A 118 -2.23 -6.30 -3.75
C LEU A 118 -2.06 -7.82 -3.69
N HIS A 119 -3.00 -8.56 -3.09
CA HIS A 119 -2.80 -9.98 -2.82
C HIS A 119 -3.55 -10.90 -3.79
N ARG A 120 -2.79 -11.81 -4.41
CA ARG A 120 -3.25 -12.78 -5.44
C ARG A 120 -4.31 -13.83 -5.02
N HIS A 121 -4.82 -13.79 -3.80
CA HIS A 121 -5.72 -14.82 -3.26
C HIS A 121 -6.97 -14.19 -2.62
N PRO A 122 -7.92 -13.65 -3.42
CA PRO A 122 -9.05 -12.86 -2.94
C PRO A 122 -9.95 -13.63 -1.96
N VAL A 123 -10.15 -14.94 -2.17
CA VAL A 123 -10.95 -15.77 -1.25
C VAL A 123 -10.30 -15.86 0.14
N ARG A 124 -8.96 -15.93 0.20
CA ARG A 124 -8.21 -15.99 1.47
C ARG A 124 -8.23 -14.63 2.17
N VAL A 125 -8.11 -13.55 1.42
CA VAL A 125 -8.25 -12.17 1.92
C VAL A 125 -9.63 -11.97 2.53
N LEU A 126 -10.70 -12.26 1.77
CA LEU A 126 -12.08 -12.13 2.24
C LEU A 126 -12.36 -12.93 3.52
N ALA A 127 -11.83 -14.16 3.61
CA ALA A 127 -11.96 -14.97 4.83
C ALA A 127 -11.30 -14.29 6.03
N LEU A 128 -10.07 -13.78 5.86
CA LEU A 128 -9.33 -13.07 6.90
C LEU A 128 -10.04 -11.79 7.36
N LEU A 129 -10.52 -10.95 6.43
CA LEU A 129 -11.23 -9.71 6.77
C LEU A 129 -12.49 -10.00 7.60
N ARG A 130 -13.25 -11.05 7.23
CA ARG A 130 -14.43 -11.50 7.98
C ARG A 130 -14.11 -12.06 9.36
N GLU A 131 -13.00 -12.77 9.50
CA GLU A 131 -12.52 -13.29 10.80
C GLU A 131 -12.07 -12.15 11.72
N ARG A 132 -11.48 -11.08 11.16
CA ARG A 132 -11.05 -9.91 11.93
C ARG A 132 -12.21 -9.05 12.41
N LEU A 133 -13.20 -8.79 11.56
CA LEU A 133 -14.31 -7.86 11.85
C LEU A 133 -14.96 -7.99 13.25
N PRO A 134 -15.28 -9.18 13.79
CA PRO A 134 -15.96 -9.29 15.10
C PRO A 134 -15.05 -9.03 16.31
N VAL A 135 -13.72 -9.07 16.16
CA VAL A 135 -12.79 -8.90 17.28
C VAL A 135 -11.91 -7.65 17.12
N GLU A 136 -12.27 -6.74 16.21
CA GLU A 136 -11.63 -5.41 16.10
C GLU A 136 -12.33 -4.43 17.06
N PRO A 137 -11.58 -3.82 18.00
CA PRO A 137 -12.14 -2.84 18.93
C PRO A 137 -12.38 -1.47 18.28
N ASP A 138 -11.65 -1.10 17.24
CA ASP A 138 -11.72 0.22 16.62
C ASP A 138 -12.82 0.30 15.55
N GLU A 139 -13.69 1.31 15.62
CA GLU A 139 -14.83 1.45 14.71
C GLU A 139 -14.41 1.83 13.28
N GLU A 140 -13.34 2.63 13.13
CA GLU A 140 -12.84 3.07 11.84
C GLU A 140 -12.15 1.90 11.12
N VAL A 141 -11.37 1.11 11.86
CA VAL A 141 -10.77 -0.13 11.33
C VAL A 141 -11.86 -1.12 10.91
N ARG A 142 -12.96 -1.23 11.66
CA ARG A 142 -14.10 -2.08 11.27
C ARG A 142 -14.76 -1.62 9.97
N LEU A 143 -14.83 -0.31 9.72
CA LEU A 143 -15.33 0.22 8.45
C LEU A 143 -14.40 -0.19 7.30
N ALA A 144 -13.09 0.02 7.45
CA ALA A 144 -12.09 -0.36 6.45
C ALA A 144 -12.12 -1.87 6.13
N LEU A 145 -12.29 -2.73 7.14
CA LEU A 145 -12.48 -4.18 6.96
C LEU A 145 -13.71 -4.53 6.12
N VAL A 146 -14.79 -3.75 6.22
CA VAL A 146 -16.02 -3.95 5.44
C VAL A 146 -15.86 -3.42 4.02
N GLU A 147 -15.23 -2.26 3.84
CA GLU A 147 -15.01 -1.66 2.51
C GLU A 147 -14.08 -2.53 1.64
N ALA A 148 -13.12 -3.21 2.26
CA ALA A 148 -12.18 -4.08 1.56
C ALA A 148 -12.68 -5.52 1.28
N ALA A 149 -13.87 -5.91 1.74
CA ALA A 149 -14.39 -7.28 1.70
C ALA A 149 -15.42 -7.54 0.59
#